data_AF-A0A7C1DRR3-F1
#
_entry.id   AF-A0A7C1DRR3-F1
#
_cell.length_a   1.000
_cell.length_b   1.000
_cell.length_c   1.000
_cell.angle_alpha   90.00
_cell.angle_beta   90.00
_cell.angle_gamma   90.00
#
_symmetry.space_group_name_H-M   'P 1'
#
loop_
_entity.id
_entity.type
_entity.pdbx_description
1 polymer ?
#
loop_
_entity_poly.entity_id
_entity_poly.type
_entity_poly.pdbx_seq_one_letter_code
_entity_poly.pdbx_strand_id
1 'polypeptide(L)'
;AAARLLGWIDSRRRLPLALALAGLATFNVYQSANLTGNDAVKRVVARLAERPHPWPHDIGDELRTVIAWLRENTPPDAVLAARYNIAPMLLAYAERPVALHSIWEATSVRERARLFNLAQFGDEEMFRELLDGWGVDYLVVSAAENLDAGLESARYEADALESLGGDVIAALCLYPEKLTRFDLRFQTTSFRVYAVGERPTGRPFYGDDRSRALAGAPPDSRPVGGYSPLFDPRSPIVLGVEPAARSRAVYAALQDYNLGADLFNGGRYGQAATRFRRVLERVGDLNRAGYLLAAALFQSRDYAGALSALDGFLEHSPGDLDGLLLRADVLSSLGRRGEAVELLQTGISRLPDEARLYEKLAELYAGARDYRRAQELRARAREVAGGR
;
A
#
# COMPACT_ATOMS: atom_id res chain seq x y z
N ALA A 1 46.79 2.35 -16.72
CA ALA A 1 47.58 3.40 -16.03
C ALA A 1 48.80 2.82 -15.29
N ALA A 2 48.64 1.82 -14.40
CA ALA A 2 49.75 1.21 -13.64
C ALA A 2 50.90 0.61 -14.48
N ALA A 3 50.59 -0.01 -15.62
CA ALA A 3 51.60 -0.57 -16.53
C ALA A 3 52.52 0.49 -17.18
N ARG A 4 52.06 1.75 -17.30
CA ARG A 4 52.87 2.86 -17.82
C ARG A 4 53.79 3.47 -16.75
N LEU A 5 53.42 3.39 -15.47
CA LEU A 5 54.23 3.85 -14.34
C LEU A 5 55.45 2.95 -14.06
N LEU A 6 55.33 1.64 -14.29
CA LEU A 6 56.40 0.66 -14.07
C LEU A 6 57.57 0.78 -15.07
N GLY A 7 57.36 1.44 -16.21
CA GLY A 7 58.40 1.67 -17.23
C GLY A 7 59.49 2.65 -16.77
N TRP A 8 59.17 3.57 -15.85
CA TRP A 8 60.05 4.64 -15.40
C TRP A 8 60.88 4.29 -14.14
N ILE A 9 60.69 3.08 -13.62
CA ILE A 9 61.26 2.63 -12.33
C ILE A 9 62.38 1.62 -12.62
N ASP A 10 63.55 1.92 -12.04
CA ASP A 10 64.76 1.09 -12.12
C ASP A 10 64.44 -0.38 -11.83
N SER A 11 65.02 -1.29 -12.62
CA SER A 11 64.67 -2.72 -12.63
C SER A 11 64.83 -3.37 -11.26
N ARG A 12 65.80 -2.90 -10.46
CA ARG A 12 66.07 -3.34 -9.09
C ARG A 12 65.00 -2.93 -8.08
N ARG A 13 64.15 -1.94 -8.40
CA ARG A 13 63.07 -1.43 -7.54
C ARG A 13 61.68 -1.93 -7.95
N ARG A 14 61.56 -2.62 -9.09
CA ARG A 14 60.26 -3.13 -9.59
C ARG A 14 59.68 -4.23 -8.72
N LEU A 15 60.51 -5.17 -8.28
CA LEU A 15 60.08 -6.28 -7.42
C LEU A 15 59.61 -5.80 -6.03
N PRO A 16 60.37 -4.98 -5.28
CA PRO A 16 59.89 -4.49 -3.99
C PRO A 16 58.66 -3.58 -4.12
N LEU A 17 58.53 -2.79 -5.19
CA LEU A 17 57.33 -2.01 -5.45
C LEU A 17 56.12 -2.90 -5.79
N ALA A 18 56.31 -3.94 -6.60
CA ALA A 18 55.24 -4.88 -6.92
C ALA A 18 54.77 -5.64 -5.66
N LEU A 19 55.70 -6.04 -4.78
CA LEU A 19 55.37 -6.65 -3.49
C LEU A 19 54.66 -5.67 -2.55
N ALA A 20 55.08 -4.40 -2.51
CA ALA A 20 54.40 -3.37 -1.71
C ALA A 20 52.97 -3.09 -2.22
N LEU A 21 52.78 -3.02 -3.55
CA LEU A 21 51.45 -2.84 -4.15
C LEU A 21 50.56 -4.07 -3.95
N ALA A 22 51.12 -5.28 -4.06
CA ALA A 22 50.41 -6.52 -3.76
C ALA A 22 50.02 -6.60 -2.28
N GLY A 23 50.94 -6.23 -1.37
CA GLY A 23 50.68 -6.13 0.06
C GLY A 23 49.59 -5.12 0.39
N LEU A 24 49.60 -3.94 -0.24
CA LEU A 24 48.58 -2.92 -0.09
C LEU A 24 47.22 -3.38 -0.62
N ALA A 25 47.19 -4.10 -1.75
CA ALA A 25 45.96 -4.67 -2.30
C ALA A 25 45.38 -5.75 -1.37
N THR A 26 46.22 -6.69 -0.90
CA THR A 26 45.82 -7.74 0.05
C THR A 26 45.36 -7.15 1.38
N PHE A 27 46.07 -6.13 1.89
CA PHE A 27 45.68 -5.41 3.10
C PHE A 27 44.32 -4.73 2.93
N ASN A 28 44.08 -4.04 1.81
CA ASN A 28 42.78 -3.42 1.52
C ASN A 28 41.65 -4.46 1.38
N VAL A 29 41.92 -5.64 0.81
CA VAL A 29 40.95 -6.74 0.75
C VAL A 29 40.65 -7.27 2.16
N TYR A 30 41.68 -7.52 2.97
CA TYR A 30 41.54 -7.91 4.37
C TYR A 30 40.78 -6.85 5.19
N GLN A 31 41.09 -5.57 5.00
CA GLN A 31 40.41 -4.44 5.63
C GLN A 31 38.94 -4.38 5.20
N SER A 32 38.65 -4.60 3.91
CA SER A 32 37.29 -4.61 3.39
C SER A 32 36.44 -5.76 3.95
N ALA A 33 37.08 -6.90 4.25
CA ALA A 33 36.43 -8.05 4.85
C ALA A 33 36.23 -7.90 6.36
N ASN A 34 37.12 -7.18 7.06
CA ASN A 34 37.19 -7.21 8.53
C ASN A 34 36.90 -5.88 9.24
N LEU A 35 36.82 -4.73 8.55
CA LEU A 35 36.55 -3.43 9.17
C LEU A 35 35.29 -2.76 8.62
N THR A 36 34.55 -2.10 9.52
CA THR A 36 33.19 -1.54 9.34
C THR A 36 33.14 -0.21 8.55
N GLY A 37 34.24 0.23 7.94
CA GLY A 37 34.33 1.46 7.14
C GLY A 37 33.90 1.30 5.67
N ASN A 38 33.47 2.40 5.05
CA ASN A 38 32.93 2.47 3.68
C ASN A 38 34.00 2.95 2.66
N ASP A 39 34.86 2.03 2.20
CA ASP A 39 36.00 2.36 1.32
C ASP A 39 35.73 2.18 -0.18
N ALA A 40 36.62 2.74 -1.01
CA ALA A 40 36.51 2.76 -2.47
C ALA A 40 36.39 1.37 -3.12
N VAL A 41 37.05 0.35 -2.56
CA VAL A 41 36.94 -1.04 -3.01
C VAL A 41 35.55 -1.60 -2.73
N LYS A 42 34.97 -1.33 -1.55
CA LYS A 42 33.57 -1.69 -1.25
C LYS A 42 32.60 -0.97 -2.18
N ARG A 43 32.84 0.27 -2.59
CA ARG A 43 31.95 0.95 -3.58
C ARG A 43 31.96 0.29 -4.96
N VAL A 44 33.12 -0.21 -5.39
CA VAL A 44 33.26 -0.91 -6.68
C VAL A 44 32.72 -2.34 -6.58
N VAL A 45 33.03 -3.07 -5.51
CA VAL A 45 32.49 -4.40 -5.24
C VAL A 45 30.98 -4.34 -5.00
N ALA A 46 30.46 -3.35 -4.27
CA ALA A 46 29.03 -3.14 -4.07
C ALA A 46 28.32 -2.85 -5.40
N ARG A 47 28.94 -2.10 -6.33
CA ARG A 47 28.41 -1.89 -7.70
C ARG A 47 28.39 -3.17 -8.55
N LEU A 48 29.38 -4.03 -8.38
CA LEU A 48 29.50 -5.29 -9.14
C LEU A 48 28.71 -6.45 -8.50
N ALA A 49 28.51 -6.36 -7.19
CA ALA A 49 27.76 -7.29 -6.36
C ALA A 49 26.51 -6.60 -5.79
N GLU A 50 25.89 -5.69 -6.56
CA GLU A 50 24.57 -5.17 -6.23
C GLU A 50 23.63 -6.38 -6.22
N ARG A 51 23.51 -7.01 -5.05
CA ARG A 51 22.25 -7.61 -4.67
C ARG A 51 21.29 -6.44 -4.72
N PRO A 52 20.30 -6.43 -5.63
CA PRO A 52 19.34 -5.35 -5.64
C PRO A 52 18.84 -5.21 -4.20
N HIS A 53 19.04 -4.02 -3.63
CA HIS A 53 18.40 -3.66 -2.38
C HIS A 53 16.92 -4.06 -2.56
N PRO A 54 16.29 -4.78 -1.62
CA PRO A 54 14.96 -5.37 -1.86
C PRO A 54 13.85 -4.35 -2.18
N TRP A 55 14.21 -3.08 -2.17
CA TRP A 55 13.41 -1.91 -2.38
C TRP A 55 13.85 -1.26 -3.71
N PRO A 56 13.13 -1.52 -4.81
CA PRO A 56 13.45 -0.95 -6.13
C PRO A 56 13.22 0.57 -6.23
N HIS A 57 12.80 1.25 -5.15
CA HIS A 57 12.47 2.67 -5.06
C HIS A 57 13.19 3.33 -3.86
N ASP A 58 13.61 4.59 -4.01
CA ASP A 58 14.23 5.35 -2.92
C ASP A 58 13.17 5.78 -1.90
N ILE A 59 12.97 4.98 -0.85
CA ILE A 59 12.09 5.30 0.29
C ILE A 59 12.41 6.68 0.88
N GLY A 60 13.66 7.14 0.78
CA GLY A 60 14.07 8.48 1.20
C GLY A 60 13.44 9.60 0.37
N ASP A 61 13.29 9.42 -0.95
CA ASP A 61 12.58 10.38 -1.81
C ASP A 61 11.09 10.44 -1.49
N GLU A 62 10.47 9.29 -1.25
CA GLU A 62 9.07 9.23 -0.84
C GLU A 62 8.85 9.92 0.50
N LEU A 63 9.71 9.66 1.49
CA LEU A 63 9.63 10.30 2.80
C LEU A 63 9.85 11.82 2.71
N ARG A 64 10.77 12.30 1.86
CA ARG A 64 10.93 13.73 1.57
C ARG A 64 9.63 14.35 1.03
N THR A 65 8.94 13.62 0.16
CA THR A 65 7.65 14.05 -0.40
C THR A 65 6.57 14.14 0.67
N VAL A 66 6.48 13.12 1.55
CA VAL A 66 5.56 13.12 2.71
C VAL A 66 5.84 14.29 3.64
N ILE A 67 7.11 14.54 3.96
CA ILE A 67 7.54 15.65 4.82
C ILE A 67 7.12 17.00 4.24
N ALA A 68 7.34 17.22 2.94
CA ALA A 68 6.94 18.46 2.26
C ALA A 68 5.42 18.64 2.32
N TRP A 69 4.67 17.58 2.01
CA TRP A 69 3.21 17.62 2.06
C TRP A 69 2.69 17.93 3.47
N LEU A 70 3.23 17.29 4.52
CA LEU A 70 2.84 17.55 5.91
C LEU A 70 3.08 19.01 6.28
N ARG A 71 4.23 19.57 5.92
CA ARG A 71 4.59 20.96 6.25
C ARG A 71 3.63 21.97 5.61
N GLU A 72 3.20 21.70 4.38
CA GLU A 72 2.33 22.58 3.59
C GLU A 72 0.84 22.42 3.93
N ASN A 73 0.40 21.23 4.37
CA ASN A 73 -1.02 20.86 4.45
C ASN A 73 -1.52 20.57 5.88
N THR A 74 -0.68 20.72 6.91
CA THR A 74 -1.08 20.54 8.32
C THR A 74 -0.81 21.78 9.17
N PRO A 75 -1.63 22.06 10.21
CA PRO A 75 -1.38 23.14 11.17
C PRO A 75 -0.01 23.01 11.86
N PRO A 76 0.70 24.11 12.17
CA PRO A 76 2.00 24.09 12.85
C PRO A 76 2.05 23.34 14.19
N ASP A 77 0.92 23.33 14.90
CA ASP A 77 0.72 22.67 16.18
C ASP A 77 0.19 21.24 16.07
N ALA A 78 -0.10 20.75 14.86
CA ALA A 78 -0.62 19.40 14.65
C ALA A 78 0.39 18.33 15.08
N VAL A 79 -0.05 17.43 15.96
CA VAL A 79 0.77 16.35 16.50
C VAL A 79 0.76 15.15 15.55
N LEU A 80 1.94 14.72 15.15
CA LEU A 80 2.13 13.57 14.26
C LEU A 80 2.45 12.30 15.06
N ALA A 81 1.88 11.17 14.65
CA ALA A 81 2.33 9.84 15.06
C ALA A 81 2.93 9.10 13.87
N ALA A 82 4.05 8.44 14.09
CA ALA A 82 4.72 7.59 13.12
C ALA A 82 5.64 6.62 13.86
N ARG A 83 6.05 5.52 13.23
CA ARG A 83 7.01 4.60 13.85
C ARG A 83 8.33 5.33 14.16
N TYR A 84 9.00 4.88 15.22
CA TYR A 84 10.16 5.55 15.83
C TYR A 84 11.34 5.79 14.87
N ASN A 85 11.44 5.05 13.78
CA ASN A 85 12.49 5.19 12.78
C ASN A 85 12.26 6.41 11.86
N ILE A 86 11.01 6.83 11.64
CA ILE A 86 10.68 8.00 10.80
C ILE A 86 10.22 9.22 11.60
N ALA A 87 9.65 9.03 12.80
CA ALA A 87 9.14 10.13 13.61
C ALA A 87 10.17 11.25 13.89
N PRO A 88 11.45 10.98 14.18
CA PRO A 88 12.47 12.03 14.35
C PRO A 88 12.69 12.85 13.08
N MET A 89 12.57 12.24 11.90
CA MET A 89 12.67 12.96 10.62
C MET A 89 11.45 13.86 10.39
N LEU A 90 10.25 13.40 10.77
CA LEU A 90 9.05 14.24 10.72
C LEU A 90 9.17 15.42 11.67
N LEU A 91 9.64 15.21 12.89
CA LEU A 91 9.90 16.30 13.84
C LEU A 91 10.89 17.32 13.29
N ALA A 92 12.03 16.85 12.78
CA ALA A 92 13.12 17.70 12.32
C ALA A 92 12.78 18.48 11.03
N TYR A 93 12.02 17.87 10.12
CA TYR A 93 11.84 18.41 8.78
C TYR A 93 10.39 18.77 8.44
N ALA A 94 9.36 18.15 9.02
CA ALA A 94 7.99 18.65 8.83
C ALA A 94 7.70 19.85 9.76
N GLU A 95 8.56 20.07 10.76
CA GLU A 95 8.41 21.13 11.77
C GLU A 95 7.06 21.00 12.50
N ARG A 96 6.72 19.77 12.89
CA ARG A 96 5.51 19.43 13.64
C ARG A 96 5.86 18.62 14.88
N PRO A 97 5.16 18.82 16.01
CA PRO A 97 5.35 17.99 17.18
C PRO A 97 5.06 16.52 16.85
N VAL A 98 5.79 15.60 17.49
CA VAL A 98 5.59 14.16 17.32
C VAL A 98 5.25 13.50 18.65
N ALA A 99 4.28 12.59 18.65
CA ALA A 99 3.89 11.84 19.85
C ALA A 99 4.92 10.77 20.24
N LEU A 100 5.71 10.31 19.27
CA LEU A 100 6.73 9.27 19.40
C LEU A 100 8.11 9.87 19.07
N HIS A 101 9.01 9.88 20.05
CA HIS A 101 10.40 10.31 19.87
C HIS A 101 11.35 9.10 19.85
N SER A 102 12.64 9.34 19.56
CA SER A 102 13.70 8.33 19.59
C SER A 102 13.67 7.50 20.88
N ILE A 103 13.48 6.19 20.73
CA ILE A 103 13.16 5.22 21.80
C ILE A 103 14.26 4.99 22.85
N TRP A 104 15.34 5.76 22.86
CA TRP A 104 16.52 5.45 23.65
C TRP A 104 16.71 6.33 24.88
N GLU A 105 15.93 7.41 25.01
CA GLU A 105 16.17 8.46 26.01
C GLU A 105 15.45 8.21 27.35
N ALA A 106 14.28 7.59 27.33
CA ALA A 106 13.48 7.37 28.55
C ALA A 106 12.63 6.08 28.49
N THR A 107 12.39 5.47 29.65
CA THR A 107 11.54 4.27 29.77
C THR A 107 10.10 4.53 29.34
N SER A 108 9.55 5.72 29.62
CA SER A 108 8.21 6.12 29.20
C SER A 108 8.07 6.20 27.68
N VAL A 109 9.12 6.62 26.97
CA VAL A 109 9.13 6.70 25.49
C VAL A 109 9.22 5.29 24.88
N ARG A 110 10.00 4.39 25.47
CA ARG A 110 10.03 2.97 25.08
C ARG A 110 8.68 2.30 25.22
N GLU A 111 8.00 2.55 26.35
CA GLU A 111 6.67 2.00 26.57
C GLU A 111 5.67 2.53 25.55
N ARG A 112 5.74 3.84 25.25
CA ARG A 112 4.90 4.45 24.21
C ARG A 112 5.14 3.80 22.83
N ALA A 113 6.39 3.59 22.45
CA ALA A 113 6.72 2.93 21.19
C ALA A 113 6.29 1.45 21.14
N ARG A 114 6.42 0.72 22.26
CA ARG A 114 5.91 -0.64 22.40
C ARG A 114 4.38 -0.68 22.22
N LEU A 115 3.66 0.20 22.91
CA LEU A 115 2.19 0.29 22.83
C LEU A 115 1.73 0.64 21.41
N PHE A 116 2.37 1.62 20.76
CA PHE A 116 2.06 1.96 19.38
C PHE A 116 2.25 0.76 18.45
N ASN A 117 3.38 0.07 18.59
CA ASN A 117 3.71 -1.05 17.72
C ASN A 117 2.79 -2.24 17.92
N LEU A 118 2.33 -2.52 19.16
CA LEU A 118 1.36 -3.59 19.43
C LEU A 118 -0.05 -3.20 18.97
N ALA A 119 -0.50 -2.00 19.28
CA ALA A 119 -1.89 -1.58 19.04
C ALA A 119 -2.23 -1.48 17.55
N GLN A 120 -1.27 -1.14 16.70
CA GLN A 120 -1.51 -1.10 15.26
C GLN A 120 -1.80 -2.49 14.67
N PHE A 121 -1.38 -3.58 15.30
CA PHE A 121 -1.76 -4.96 14.91
C PHE A 121 -3.03 -5.45 15.63
N GLY A 122 -3.86 -4.53 16.13
CA GLY A 122 -5.11 -4.85 16.81
C GLY A 122 -6.32 -4.18 16.14
N ASP A 123 -7.34 -3.89 16.95
CA ASP A 123 -8.60 -3.27 16.51
C ASP A 123 -8.46 -1.77 16.18
N GLU A 124 -9.28 -1.28 15.24
CA GLU A 124 -9.28 0.13 14.79
C GLU A 124 -9.61 1.10 15.92
N GLU A 125 -10.62 0.79 16.74
CA GLU A 125 -11.08 1.65 17.83
C GLU A 125 -10.03 1.71 18.95
N MET A 126 -9.45 0.56 19.31
CA MET A 126 -8.38 0.52 20.32
C MET A 126 -7.14 1.32 19.87
N PHE A 127 -6.75 1.22 18.61
CA PHE A 127 -5.64 2.00 18.09
C PHE A 127 -5.98 3.50 18.03
N ARG A 128 -7.22 3.83 17.67
CA ARG A 128 -7.72 5.21 17.68
C ARG A 128 -7.69 5.83 19.08
N GLU A 129 -8.16 5.12 20.10
CA GLU A 129 -8.16 5.55 21.51
C GLU A 129 -6.74 5.81 22.02
N LEU A 130 -5.77 4.97 21.64
CA LEU A 130 -4.37 5.16 21.99
C LEU A 130 -3.82 6.48 21.43
N LEU A 131 -4.12 6.77 20.16
CA LEU A 131 -3.70 8.00 19.50
C LEU A 131 -4.39 9.24 20.08
N ASP A 132 -5.65 9.13 20.48
CA ASP A 132 -6.37 10.18 21.23
C ASP A 132 -5.71 10.49 22.56
N GLY A 133 -5.34 9.45 23.31
CA GLY A 133 -4.64 9.61 24.58
C GLY A 133 -3.31 10.37 24.46
N TRP A 134 -2.74 10.45 23.25
CA TRP A 134 -1.52 11.21 22.97
C TRP A 134 -1.77 12.52 22.21
N GLY A 135 -3.03 12.85 21.93
CA GLY A 135 -3.44 14.06 21.20
C GLY A 135 -2.92 14.08 19.76
N VAL A 136 -2.89 12.93 19.09
CA VAL A 136 -2.38 12.81 17.71
C VAL A 136 -3.44 13.29 16.72
N ASP A 137 -3.05 14.22 15.86
CA ASP A 137 -3.91 14.74 14.78
C ASP A 137 -3.71 14.00 13.45
N TYR A 138 -2.46 13.60 13.16
CA TYR A 138 -2.12 12.90 11.93
C TYR A 138 -1.25 11.67 12.17
N LEU A 139 -1.58 10.59 11.46
CA LEU A 139 -0.84 9.34 11.50
C LEU A 139 -0.12 9.12 10.16
N VAL A 140 1.19 8.90 10.22
CA VAL A 140 2.02 8.54 9.07
C VAL A 140 2.38 7.06 9.15
N VAL A 141 1.93 6.31 8.16
CA VAL A 141 2.10 4.85 8.09
C VAL A 141 2.99 4.48 6.91
N SER A 142 3.93 3.59 7.16
CA SER A 142 4.80 2.99 6.14
C SER A 142 4.36 1.55 5.85
N ALA A 143 3.82 1.30 4.66
CA ALA A 143 3.50 -0.04 4.20
C ALA A 143 4.75 -0.92 4.11
N ALA A 144 5.88 -0.30 3.77
CA ALA A 144 7.20 -0.94 3.76
C ALA A 144 7.57 -1.59 5.10
N GLU A 145 7.36 -0.86 6.18
CA GLU A 145 7.77 -1.29 7.52
C GLU A 145 6.78 -2.27 8.16
N ASN A 146 5.50 -2.06 7.89
CA ASN A 146 4.42 -2.72 8.62
C ASN A 146 3.92 -4.01 7.97
N LEU A 147 4.25 -4.23 6.70
CA LEU A 147 3.79 -5.42 5.96
C LEU A 147 4.89 -6.46 5.76
N ASP A 148 6.15 -6.05 5.94
CA ASP A 148 7.26 -6.98 5.97
C ASP A 148 7.10 -7.94 7.16
N ALA A 149 7.50 -9.20 6.97
CA ALA A 149 7.47 -10.24 8.00
C ALA A 149 8.88 -10.75 8.34
N GLY A 150 9.92 -9.98 7.98
CA GLY A 150 11.29 -10.26 8.35
C GLY A 150 11.54 -10.07 9.85
N LEU A 151 12.68 -10.55 10.33
CA LEU A 151 13.07 -10.51 11.75
C LEU A 151 13.26 -9.10 12.34
N GLU A 152 13.27 -8.06 11.49
CA GLU A 152 13.41 -6.65 11.88
C GLU A 152 12.15 -5.84 11.55
N SER A 153 11.07 -6.53 11.17
CA SER A 153 9.80 -5.90 10.80
C SER A 153 8.99 -5.47 12.02
N ALA A 154 8.10 -4.49 11.84
CA ALA A 154 7.14 -4.12 12.89
C ALA A 154 6.28 -5.31 13.33
N ARG A 155 5.98 -6.23 12.39
CA ARG A 155 5.26 -7.48 12.66
C ARG A 155 6.02 -8.42 13.58
N TYR A 156 7.32 -8.59 13.35
CA TYR A 156 8.16 -9.39 14.23
C TYR A 156 8.22 -8.80 15.64
N GLU A 157 8.42 -7.48 15.73
CA GLU A 157 8.50 -6.76 17.01
C GLU A 157 7.19 -6.82 17.81
N ALA A 158 6.05 -6.94 17.13
CA ALA A 158 4.72 -7.04 17.73
C ALA A 158 4.24 -8.48 17.96
N ASP A 159 5.07 -9.50 17.65
CA ASP A 159 4.67 -10.91 17.63
C ASP A 159 3.45 -11.19 16.71
N ALA A 160 3.31 -10.37 15.65
CA ALA A 160 2.24 -10.37 14.67
C ALA A 160 2.71 -10.93 13.31
N LEU A 161 3.51 -12.00 13.35
CA LEU A 161 3.99 -12.70 12.15
C LEU A 161 2.90 -13.52 11.47
N GLU A 162 1.85 -13.88 12.21
CA GLU A 162 0.64 -14.52 11.68
C GLU A 162 -0.24 -13.52 10.91
N SER A 163 -1.36 -14.00 10.37
CA SER A 163 -2.20 -13.32 9.38
C SER A 163 -2.76 -11.96 9.85
N LEU A 164 -2.64 -10.93 9.00
CA LEU A 164 -3.10 -9.53 9.24
C LEU A 164 -4.62 -9.33 9.08
N GLY A 165 -5.41 -10.40 9.18
CA GLY A 165 -6.78 -10.47 8.67
C GLY A 165 -7.83 -9.59 9.38
N GLY A 166 -7.50 -9.03 10.54
CA GLY A 166 -8.38 -8.14 11.32
C GLY A 166 -7.69 -6.89 11.85
N ASP A 167 -6.43 -6.68 11.47
CA ASP A 167 -5.58 -5.68 12.11
C ASP A 167 -5.78 -4.30 11.45
N VAL A 168 -5.87 -3.25 12.26
CA VAL A 168 -6.02 -1.88 11.76
C VAL A 168 -4.86 -1.47 10.87
N ILE A 169 -3.63 -1.93 11.12
CA ILE A 169 -2.47 -1.62 10.28
C ILE A 169 -2.59 -2.22 8.89
N ALA A 170 -3.29 -3.35 8.75
CA ALA A 170 -3.64 -3.89 7.45
C ALA A 170 -4.55 -2.88 6.74
N ALA A 171 -5.64 -2.46 7.37
CA ALA A 171 -6.54 -1.46 6.79
C ALA A 171 -5.85 -0.11 6.50
N LEU A 172 -5.00 0.39 7.39
CA LEU A 172 -4.18 1.60 7.22
C LEU A 172 -3.13 1.49 6.13
N CYS A 173 -2.67 0.29 5.80
CA CYS A 173 -1.75 0.13 4.69
C CYS A 173 -2.49 -0.24 3.40
N LEU A 174 -3.71 -0.79 3.49
CA LEU A 174 -4.23 -1.67 2.43
C LEU A 174 -5.69 -1.44 2.08
N TYR A 175 -6.49 -1.02 3.05
CA TYR A 175 -7.92 -0.82 2.90
C TYR A 175 -8.37 0.49 3.58
N PRO A 176 -7.79 1.66 3.22
CA PRO A 176 -8.17 2.95 3.80
C PRO A 176 -9.68 3.21 3.74
N GLU A 177 -10.36 2.65 2.75
CA GLU A 177 -11.79 2.80 2.55
C GLU A 177 -12.65 2.11 3.62
N LYS A 178 -12.12 1.07 4.28
CA LYS A 178 -12.79 0.34 5.35
C LYS A 178 -12.67 1.04 6.70
N LEU A 179 -11.69 1.94 6.82
CA LEU A 179 -11.47 2.71 8.03
C LEU A 179 -12.59 3.75 8.21
N THR A 180 -13.01 3.87 9.45
CA THR A 180 -14.04 4.80 9.90
C THR A 180 -13.46 5.92 10.78
N ARG A 181 -12.29 5.66 11.39
CA ARG A 181 -11.58 6.53 12.34
C ARG A 181 -10.33 7.19 11.78
N PHE A 182 -10.02 6.91 10.52
CA PHE A 182 -8.84 7.43 9.84
C PHE A 182 -9.20 7.90 8.44
N ASP A 183 -8.98 9.18 8.17
CA ASP A 183 -9.27 9.81 6.88
C ASP A 183 -7.97 9.99 6.09
N LEU A 184 -7.81 9.22 5.00
CA LEU A 184 -6.61 9.27 4.17
C LEU A 184 -6.48 10.65 3.50
N ARG A 185 -5.38 11.36 3.75
CA ARG A 185 -5.11 12.70 3.20
C ARG A 185 -4.04 12.72 2.13
N PHE A 186 -3.05 11.86 2.26
CA PHE A 186 -1.93 11.80 1.33
C PHE A 186 -1.33 10.42 1.29
N GLN A 187 -0.73 10.04 0.16
CA GLN A 187 0.02 8.80 0.06
C GLN A 187 1.07 8.84 -1.05
N THR A 188 2.05 7.97 -0.90
CA THR A 188 3.05 7.64 -1.91
C THR A 188 2.95 6.15 -2.24
N THR A 189 4.00 5.56 -2.81
CA THR A 189 4.05 4.10 -3.02
C THR A 189 4.07 3.35 -1.68
N SER A 190 4.85 3.88 -0.74
CA SER A 190 5.19 3.23 0.51
C SER A 190 4.56 3.89 1.73
N PHE A 191 4.21 5.19 1.67
CA PHE A 191 3.67 5.93 2.81
C PHE A 191 2.21 6.33 2.64
N ARG A 192 1.52 6.48 3.76
CA ARG A 192 0.18 7.07 3.87
C ARG A 192 0.13 8.03 5.03
N VAL A 193 -0.63 9.10 4.86
CA VAL A 193 -0.90 10.10 5.89
C VAL A 193 -2.40 10.14 6.10
N TYR A 194 -2.81 9.87 7.33
CA TYR A 194 -4.20 9.91 7.76
C TYR A 194 -4.40 11.10 8.69
N ALA A 195 -5.50 11.83 8.51
CA ALA A 195 -6.06 12.62 9.61
C ALA A 195 -6.75 11.65 10.57
N VAL A 196 -6.48 11.80 11.86
CA VAL A 196 -7.03 10.95 12.91
C VAL A 196 -8.35 11.57 13.38
N GLY A 197 -9.46 10.84 13.23
CA GLY A 197 -10.80 11.36 13.50
C GLY A 197 -11.88 10.73 12.63
N GLU A 198 -13.14 11.12 12.82
CA GLU A 198 -14.25 10.58 12.03
C GLU A 198 -14.12 10.92 10.55
N ARG A 199 -14.34 9.91 9.70
CA ARG A 199 -14.40 10.11 8.26
C ARG A 199 -15.76 10.72 7.85
N PRO A 200 -15.79 11.87 7.15
CA PRO A 200 -17.05 12.47 6.72
C PRO A 200 -17.81 11.58 5.72
N THR A 201 -19.09 11.31 5.98
CA THR A 201 -19.98 10.59 5.06
C THR A 201 -20.18 11.36 3.77
N GLY A 202 -20.06 10.71 2.60
CA GLY A 202 -20.37 11.31 1.30
C GLY A 202 -19.25 12.16 0.69
N ARG A 203 -18.09 12.30 1.34
CA ARG A 203 -16.88 12.81 0.68
C ARG A 203 -16.44 11.77 -0.37
N PRO A 204 -16.29 12.13 -1.65
CA PRO A 204 -15.73 11.22 -2.64
C PRO A 204 -14.41 10.69 -2.09
N PHE A 205 -14.24 9.37 -2.10
CA PHE A 205 -13.02 8.72 -1.61
C PHE A 205 -11.76 9.27 -2.31
N TYR A 206 -11.93 9.89 -3.49
CA TYR A 206 -10.96 10.74 -4.17
C TYR A 206 -11.58 12.07 -4.63
N GLY A 207 -11.02 13.18 -4.15
CA GLY A 207 -10.99 14.49 -4.83
C GLY A 207 -12.05 15.53 -4.45
N ASP A 208 -11.63 16.60 -3.78
CA ASP A 208 -11.57 17.94 -4.39
C ASP A 208 -10.49 18.79 -3.70
N ASP A 209 -9.22 18.54 -4.04
CA ASP A 209 -8.14 19.52 -3.87
C ASP A 209 -7.36 19.68 -5.18
N ARG A 210 -7.95 19.28 -6.33
CA ARG A 210 -7.42 19.70 -7.63
C ARG A 210 -7.47 21.22 -7.74
N SER A 211 -8.43 21.88 -7.12
CA SER A 211 -8.58 23.34 -7.13
C SER A 211 -7.50 24.09 -6.31
N ARG A 212 -6.78 23.44 -5.38
CA ARG A 212 -5.60 24.04 -4.71
C ARG A 212 -4.25 23.55 -5.25
N ALA A 213 -4.12 22.27 -5.62
CA ALA A 213 -2.89 21.74 -6.22
C ALA A 213 -2.62 22.28 -7.64
N LEU A 214 -3.64 22.79 -8.34
CA LEU A 214 -3.49 23.48 -9.64
C LEU A 214 -2.93 24.92 -9.52
N ALA A 215 -2.64 25.41 -8.31
CA ALA A 215 -1.90 26.66 -8.12
C ALA A 215 -0.36 26.50 -8.17
N GLY A 216 0.15 25.28 -8.42
CA GLY A 216 1.51 25.06 -8.94
C GLY A 216 2.40 24.18 -8.07
N ALA A 217 2.42 22.88 -8.35
CA ALA A 217 3.54 21.99 -8.01
C ALA A 217 4.49 21.84 -9.22
N PRO A 218 5.81 21.57 -9.01
CA PRO A 218 6.82 21.56 -10.07
C PRO A 218 6.56 20.52 -11.19
N PRO A 219 7.12 20.71 -12.41
CA PRO A 219 6.80 19.92 -13.61
C PRO A 219 7.06 18.40 -13.51
N ASP A 220 7.79 17.94 -12.49
CA ASP A 220 8.17 16.53 -12.31
C ASP A 220 7.45 15.83 -11.14
N SER A 221 6.53 16.50 -10.43
CA SER A 221 5.68 15.82 -9.44
C SER A 221 4.57 15.06 -10.17
N ARG A 222 4.68 13.73 -10.24
CA ARG A 222 3.55 12.87 -10.63
C ARG A 222 2.58 12.80 -9.46
N PRO A 223 1.33 13.28 -9.58
CA PRO A 223 0.30 12.96 -8.60
C PRO A 223 -0.06 11.49 -8.80
N VAL A 224 0.44 10.63 -7.92
CA VAL A 224 0.11 9.20 -7.89
C VAL A 224 -1.17 9.05 -7.08
N GLY A 225 -2.25 8.73 -7.79
CA GLY A 225 -3.57 8.52 -7.22
C GLY A 225 -3.56 7.24 -6.41
N GLY A 226 -4.15 7.33 -5.22
CA GLY A 226 -4.12 6.23 -4.28
C GLY A 226 -4.96 5.06 -4.73
N TYR A 227 -4.45 3.87 -4.46
CA TYR A 227 -5.07 2.67 -3.90
C TYR A 227 -3.87 1.74 -3.65
N SER A 228 -3.77 1.00 -2.55
CA SER A 228 -2.87 -0.18 -2.48
C SER A 228 -3.46 -1.18 -1.48
N PRO A 229 -3.54 -2.51 -1.77
CA PRO A 229 -4.13 -3.56 -0.93
C PRO A 229 -3.18 -4.72 -0.67
N LEU A 230 -3.26 -5.38 0.50
CA LEU A 230 -2.71 -6.72 0.74
C LEU A 230 -3.63 -7.51 1.71
N PHE A 231 -3.84 -8.80 1.39
CA PHE A 231 -4.37 -9.87 2.23
C PHE A 231 -5.87 -10.23 2.30
N ASP A 232 -6.12 -11.47 1.83
CA ASP A 232 -7.04 -12.43 2.44
C ASP A 232 -6.39 -13.14 3.65
N PRO A 233 -7.07 -13.26 4.80
CA PRO A 233 -6.57 -13.96 5.98
C PRO A 233 -6.21 -15.44 5.80
N ARG A 234 -6.69 -16.10 4.72
CA ARG A 234 -6.57 -17.55 4.50
C ARG A 234 -5.50 -17.94 3.48
N SER A 235 -4.81 -16.97 2.90
CA SER A 235 -3.76 -17.24 1.90
C SER A 235 -2.54 -17.92 2.53
N PRO A 236 -2.15 -19.13 2.10
CA PRO A 236 -0.84 -19.64 2.42
C PRO A 236 0.19 -18.85 1.61
N ILE A 237 0.63 -17.71 2.16
CA ILE A 237 1.88 -17.09 1.74
C ILE A 237 2.90 -18.23 1.82
N VAL A 238 3.41 -18.66 0.67
CA VAL A 238 4.26 -19.84 0.57
C VAL A 238 5.41 -19.72 1.59
N LEU A 239 5.28 -20.45 2.69
CA LEU A 239 6.32 -20.65 3.70
C LEU A 239 7.42 -21.44 3.00
N GLY A 240 8.41 -20.72 2.45
CA GLY A 240 9.46 -21.29 1.62
C GLY A 240 10.30 -20.29 0.83
N VAL A 241 9.90 -19.02 0.74
CA VAL A 241 10.72 -17.96 0.13
C VAL A 241 11.56 -17.27 1.20
N GLU A 242 12.86 -17.11 0.93
CA GLU A 242 13.77 -16.25 1.72
C GLU A 242 13.11 -14.88 2.02
N PRO A 243 13.13 -14.37 3.26
CA PRO A 243 12.41 -13.15 3.66
C PRO A 243 12.61 -11.97 2.71
N ALA A 244 13.84 -11.72 2.26
CA ALA A 244 14.15 -10.63 1.32
C ALA A 244 13.53 -10.81 -0.08
N ALA A 245 13.30 -12.04 -0.54
CA ALA A 245 12.61 -12.31 -1.80
C ALA A 245 11.09 -12.11 -1.67
N ARG A 246 10.53 -12.43 -0.51
CA ARG A 246 9.12 -12.16 -0.17
C ARG A 246 8.85 -10.65 -0.14
N SER A 247 9.67 -9.87 0.56
CA SER A 247 9.49 -8.41 0.62
C SER A 247 9.60 -7.80 -0.79
N ARG A 248 10.56 -8.23 -1.63
CA ARG A 248 10.66 -7.80 -3.05
C ARG A 248 9.38 -8.06 -3.86
N ALA A 249 8.80 -9.25 -3.73
CA ALA A 249 7.59 -9.61 -4.46
C ALA A 249 6.41 -8.72 -4.06
N VAL A 250 6.29 -8.44 -2.76
CA VAL A 250 5.28 -7.53 -2.20
C VAL A 250 5.47 -6.11 -2.72
N TYR A 251 6.69 -5.55 -2.70
CA TYR A 251 6.92 -4.19 -3.22
C TYR A 251 6.70 -4.07 -4.72
N ALA A 252 7.15 -5.06 -5.48
CA ALA A 252 6.91 -5.08 -6.92
C ALA A 252 5.41 -5.14 -7.21
N ALA A 253 4.64 -5.94 -6.44
CA ALA A 253 3.19 -6.01 -6.57
C ALA A 253 2.51 -4.68 -6.17
N LEU A 254 2.94 -4.03 -5.08
CA LEU A 254 2.45 -2.71 -4.68
C LEU A 254 2.68 -1.66 -5.77
N GLN A 255 3.87 -1.66 -6.39
CA GLN A 255 4.17 -0.76 -7.49
C GLN A 255 3.28 -1.01 -8.70
N ASP A 256 3.14 -2.27 -9.15
CA ASP A 256 2.27 -2.59 -10.28
C ASP A 256 0.81 -2.28 -9.94
N TYR A 257 0.38 -2.48 -8.70
CA TYR A 257 -0.96 -2.14 -8.26
C TYR A 257 -1.21 -0.63 -8.35
N ASN A 258 -0.36 0.20 -7.75
CA ASN A 258 -0.51 1.66 -7.75
C ASN A 258 -0.53 2.21 -9.18
N LEU A 259 0.37 1.70 -10.02
CA LEU A 259 0.38 2.05 -11.44
C LEU A 259 -0.89 1.58 -12.15
N GLY A 260 -1.40 0.39 -11.83
CA GLY A 260 -2.68 -0.11 -12.33
C GLY A 260 -3.85 0.80 -11.97
N ALA A 261 -3.89 1.27 -10.73
CA ALA A 261 -4.89 2.21 -10.23
C ALA A 261 -4.80 3.58 -10.94
N ASP A 262 -3.60 4.14 -11.08
CA ASP A 262 -3.37 5.37 -11.86
C ASP A 262 -3.86 5.23 -13.30
N LEU A 263 -3.54 4.11 -13.93
CA LEU A 263 -3.98 3.81 -15.29
C LEU A 263 -5.50 3.69 -15.37
N PHE A 264 -6.13 3.07 -14.38
CA PHE A 264 -7.59 2.93 -14.30
C PHE A 264 -8.26 4.30 -14.18
N ASN A 265 -7.79 5.14 -13.26
CA ASN A 265 -8.28 6.51 -13.06
C ASN A 265 -8.04 7.40 -14.28
N GLY A 266 -6.95 7.17 -15.01
CA GLY A 266 -6.66 7.81 -16.29
C GLY A 266 -7.43 7.25 -17.48
N GLY A 267 -8.37 6.32 -17.28
CA GLY A 267 -9.17 5.69 -18.33
C GLY A 267 -8.43 4.68 -19.22
N ARG A 268 -7.17 4.34 -18.90
CA ARG A 268 -6.33 3.39 -19.65
C ARG A 268 -6.56 1.96 -19.15
N TYR A 269 -7.81 1.49 -19.27
CA TYR A 269 -8.28 0.25 -18.64
C TYR A 269 -7.53 -1.02 -19.06
N GLY A 270 -7.17 -1.18 -20.34
CA GLY A 270 -6.41 -2.37 -20.79
C GLY A 270 -5.00 -2.45 -20.20
N GLN A 271 -4.35 -1.29 -19.99
CA GLN A 271 -3.04 -1.22 -19.33
C GLN A 271 -3.20 -1.47 -17.82
N ALA A 272 -4.26 -0.92 -17.20
CA ALA A 272 -4.60 -1.17 -15.81
C ALA A 272 -4.80 -2.67 -15.54
N ALA A 273 -5.60 -3.35 -16.37
CA ALA A 273 -5.83 -4.78 -16.30
C ALA A 273 -4.51 -5.58 -16.39
N THR A 274 -3.58 -5.15 -17.24
CA THR A 274 -2.26 -5.80 -17.35
C THR A 274 -1.44 -5.66 -16.08
N ARG A 275 -1.50 -4.50 -15.44
CA ARG A 275 -0.83 -4.28 -14.16
C ARG A 275 -1.47 -5.11 -13.05
N PHE A 276 -2.79 -5.12 -12.93
CA PHE A 276 -3.48 -5.93 -11.93
C PHE A 276 -3.27 -7.44 -12.13
N ARG A 277 -3.13 -7.94 -13.37
CA ARG A 277 -2.74 -9.34 -13.60
C ARG A 277 -1.37 -9.66 -13.01
N ARG A 278 -0.36 -8.80 -13.21
CA ARG A 278 0.98 -9.00 -12.61
C ARG A 278 0.95 -9.00 -11.09
N VAL A 279 0.05 -8.21 -10.50
CA VAL A 279 -0.19 -8.19 -9.07
C VAL A 279 -0.68 -9.56 -8.59
N LEU A 280 -1.68 -10.12 -9.27
CA LEU A 280 -2.21 -11.46 -8.98
C LEU A 280 -1.20 -12.58 -9.29
N GLU A 281 -0.38 -12.47 -10.34
CA GLU A 281 0.67 -13.46 -10.66
C GLU A 281 1.76 -13.53 -9.58
N ARG A 282 2.10 -12.39 -8.96
CA ARG A 282 3.20 -12.32 -7.98
C ARG A 282 2.81 -12.71 -6.57
N VAL A 283 1.61 -12.34 -6.16
CA VAL A 283 1.18 -12.47 -4.76
C VAL A 283 -0.02 -13.40 -4.64
N GLY A 284 -0.62 -13.84 -5.75
CA GLY A 284 -1.69 -14.84 -5.82
C GLY A 284 -3.04 -14.38 -5.28
N ASP A 285 -3.01 -13.50 -4.28
CA ASP A 285 -4.11 -13.31 -3.35
C ASP A 285 -4.18 -11.86 -2.88
N LEU A 286 -4.46 -11.00 -3.86
CA LEU A 286 -4.76 -9.60 -3.62
C LEU A 286 -6.20 -9.38 -4.00
N ASN A 287 -7.08 -9.74 -3.07
CA ASN A 287 -8.53 -9.69 -3.21
C ASN A 287 -9.01 -8.47 -4.01
N ARG A 288 -8.61 -7.24 -3.65
CA ARG A 288 -9.07 -6.05 -4.40
C ARG A 288 -8.43 -5.86 -5.78
N ALA A 289 -7.24 -6.43 -6.05
CA ALA A 289 -6.67 -6.43 -7.39
C ALA A 289 -7.46 -7.32 -8.35
N GLY A 290 -8.06 -8.41 -7.86
CA GLY A 290 -9.03 -9.22 -8.63
C GLY A 290 -10.28 -8.43 -9.00
N TYR A 291 -10.86 -7.72 -8.03
CA TYR A 291 -11.97 -6.79 -8.29
C TYR A 291 -11.59 -5.68 -9.27
N LEU A 292 -10.45 -5.01 -9.09
CA LEU A 292 -10.02 -3.91 -9.98
C LEU A 292 -9.60 -4.41 -11.36
N LEU A 293 -9.04 -5.62 -11.46
CA LEU A 293 -8.85 -6.31 -12.72
C LEU A 293 -10.20 -6.49 -13.40
N ALA A 294 -11.20 -7.03 -12.70
CA ALA A 294 -12.52 -7.20 -13.25
C ALA A 294 -13.17 -5.87 -13.67
N ALA A 295 -13.06 -4.83 -12.85
CA ALA A 295 -13.56 -3.50 -13.16
C ALA A 295 -12.86 -2.93 -14.40
N ALA A 296 -11.53 -3.07 -14.49
CA ALA A 296 -10.75 -2.62 -15.65
C ALA A 296 -11.16 -3.38 -16.91
N LEU A 297 -11.34 -4.70 -16.82
CA LEU A 297 -11.79 -5.53 -17.92
C LEU A 297 -13.21 -5.15 -18.36
N PHE A 298 -14.13 -4.94 -17.41
CA PHE A 298 -15.49 -4.47 -17.67
C PHE A 298 -15.51 -3.13 -18.39
N GLN A 299 -14.74 -2.14 -17.92
CA GLN A 299 -14.63 -0.83 -18.57
C GLN A 299 -13.99 -0.90 -19.97
N SER A 300 -13.09 -1.87 -20.19
CA SER A 300 -12.55 -2.19 -21.51
C SER A 300 -13.47 -3.05 -22.39
N ARG A 301 -14.67 -3.39 -21.89
CA ARG A 301 -15.68 -4.25 -22.52
C ARG A 301 -15.28 -5.73 -22.70
N ASP A 302 -14.22 -6.17 -22.02
CA ASP A 302 -13.89 -7.58 -21.88
C ASP A 302 -14.71 -8.20 -20.75
N TYR A 303 -15.99 -8.45 -21.01
CA TYR A 303 -16.92 -8.95 -20.00
C TYR A 303 -16.63 -10.40 -19.58
N ALA A 304 -16.08 -11.21 -20.49
CA ALA A 304 -15.72 -12.60 -20.18
C ALA A 304 -14.50 -12.65 -19.24
N GLY A 305 -13.47 -11.86 -19.53
CA GLY A 305 -12.32 -11.70 -18.62
C GLY A 305 -12.74 -11.10 -17.28
N ALA A 306 -13.64 -10.11 -17.28
CA ALA A 306 -14.16 -9.51 -16.06
C ALA A 306 -14.87 -10.53 -15.17
N LEU A 307 -15.69 -11.40 -15.77
CA LEU A 307 -16.40 -12.45 -15.02
C LEU A 307 -15.41 -13.46 -14.40
N SER A 308 -14.41 -13.90 -15.16
CA SER A 308 -13.39 -14.82 -14.64
C SER A 308 -12.58 -14.21 -13.49
N ALA A 309 -12.22 -12.93 -13.59
CA ALA A 309 -11.53 -12.22 -12.51
C ALA A 309 -12.42 -12.05 -11.26
N LEU A 310 -13.72 -11.85 -11.44
CA LEU A 310 -14.70 -11.79 -10.35
C LEU A 310 -14.94 -13.14 -9.69
N ASP A 311 -14.96 -14.23 -10.45
CA ASP A 311 -15.15 -15.56 -9.89
C ASP A 311 -13.98 -15.88 -8.94
N GLY A 312 -12.73 -15.65 -9.35
CA GLY A 312 -11.56 -15.80 -8.48
C GLY A 312 -11.56 -14.84 -7.27
N PHE A 313 -12.04 -13.61 -7.44
CA PHE A 313 -12.18 -12.65 -6.33
C PHE A 313 -13.23 -13.11 -5.30
N LEU A 314 -14.40 -13.55 -5.76
CA LEU A 314 -15.52 -13.91 -4.90
C LEU A 314 -15.37 -15.31 -4.27
N GLU A 315 -14.51 -16.18 -4.80
CA GLU A 315 -14.10 -17.41 -4.10
C GLU A 315 -13.51 -17.09 -2.72
N HIS A 316 -12.75 -16.00 -2.63
CA HIS A 316 -12.06 -15.54 -1.43
C HIS A 316 -12.92 -14.56 -0.60
N SER A 317 -13.70 -13.71 -1.28
CA SER A 317 -14.57 -12.71 -0.66
C SER A 317 -16.06 -12.89 -1.05
N PRO A 318 -16.72 -14.00 -0.70
CA PRO A 318 -18.06 -14.35 -1.20
C PRO A 318 -19.20 -13.42 -0.77
N GLY A 319 -18.95 -12.53 0.19
CA GLY A 319 -19.90 -11.52 0.68
C GLY A 319 -19.55 -10.09 0.30
N ASP A 320 -18.51 -9.85 -0.51
CA ASP A 320 -18.13 -8.50 -0.90
C ASP A 320 -19.21 -7.85 -1.77
N LEU A 321 -19.84 -6.80 -1.23
CA LEU A 321 -20.96 -6.12 -1.88
C LEU A 321 -20.58 -5.55 -3.25
N ASP A 322 -19.43 -4.90 -3.36
CA ASP A 322 -19.01 -4.28 -4.62
C ASP A 322 -18.72 -5.35 -5.70
N GLY A 323 -18.11 -6.47 -5.31
CA GLY A 323 -17.92 -7.63 -6.17
C GLY A 323 -19.24 -8.23 -6.67
N LEU A 324 -20.22 -8.38 -5.79
CA LEU A 324 -21.55 -8.89 -6.15
C LEU A 324 -22.26 -7.94 -7.14
N LEU A 325 -22.21 -6.63 -6.88
CA LEU A 325 -22.80 -5.62 -7.75
C LEU A 325 -22.12 -5.58 -9.13
N LEU A 326 -20.79 -5.60 -9.17
CA LEU A 326 -20.05 -5.60 -10.42
C LEU A 326 -20.29 -6.90 -11.21
N ARG A 327 -20.41 -8.05 -10.54
CA ARG A 327 -20.76 -9.31 -11.20
C ARG A 327 -22.14 -9.28 -11.82
N ALA A 328 -23.12 -8.65 -11.15
CA ALA A 328 -24.45 -8.45 -11.72
C ALA A 328 -24.39 -7.57 -12.99
N ASP A 329 -23.59 -6.50 -12.98
CA ASP A 329 -23.37 -5.65 -14.15
C ASP A 329 -22.69 -6.40 -15.31
N VAL A 330 -21.66 -7.20 -15.00
CA VAL A 330 -20.94 -8.05 -15.98
C VAL A 330 -21.88 -9.09 -16.59
N LEU A 331 -22.67 -9.80 -15.78
CA LEU A 331 -23.65 -10.78 -16.24
C LEU A 331 -24.73 -10.14 -17.13
N SER A 332 -25.21 -8.95 -16.77
CA SER A 332 -26.15 -8.17 -17.58
C SER A 332 -25.56 -7.80 -18.94
N SER A 333 -24.31 -7.34 -18.98
CA SER A 333 -23.57 -7.03 -20.22
C SER A 333 -23.29 -8.24 -21.09
N LEU A 334 -23.20 -9.43 -20.51
CA LEU A 334 -23.11 -10.71 -21.22
C LEU A 334 -24.47 -11.24 -21.70
N GLY A 335 -25.57 -10.56 -21.41
CA GLY A 335 -26.93 -11.02 -21.72
C GLY A 335 -27.48 -12.09 -20.76
N ARG A 336 -26.70 -12.47 -19.74
CA ARG A 336 -27.05 -13.46 -18.70
C ARG A 336 -27.89 -12.82 -17.59
N ARG A 337 -28.97 -12.13 -17.97
CA ARG A 337 -29.80 -11.35 -17.04
C ARG A 337 -30.49 -12.18 -15.95
N GLY A 338 -30.90 -13.41 -16.27
CA GLY A 338 -31.52 -14.31 -15.29
C GLY A 338 -30.59 -14.57 -14.11
N GLU A 339 -29.32 -14.90 -14.39
CA GLU A 339 -28.31 -15.15 -13.38
C GLU A 339 -27.97 -13.90 -12.56
N ALA A 340 -27.96 -12.72 -13.20
CA ALA A 340 -27.77 -11.45 -12.48
C ALA A 340 -28.90 -11.18 -11.46
N VAL A 341 -30.14 -11.50 -11.84
CA VAL A 341 -31.32 -11.37 -10.95
C VAL A 341 -31.21 -12.35 -9.78
N GLU A 342 -30.91 -13.62 -10.03
CA GLU A 342 -30.75 -14.64 -8.99
C GLU A 342 -29.62 -14.29 -8.00
N LEU A 343 -28.49 -13.79 -8.53
CA LEU A 343 -27.36 -13.32 -7.73
C LEU A 343 -27.77 -12.20 -6.77
N LEU A 344 -28.48 -11.18 -7.26
CA LEU A 344 -28.92 -10.05 -6.44
C LEU A 344 -30.01 -10.45 -5.44
N GLN A 345 -30.94 -11.34 -5.82
CA GLN A 345 -31.94 -11.88 -4.88
C GLN A 345 -31.29 -12.67 -3.74
N THR A 346 -30.26 -13.46 -4.06
CA THR A 346 -29.45 -14.16 -3.05
C THR A 346 -28.70 -13.16 -2.17
N GLY A 347 -28.12 -12.12 -2.76
CA GLY A 347 -27.47 -11.02 -2.03
C GLY A 347 -28.41 -10.33 -1.05
N ILE A 348 -29.62 -9.95 -1.51
CA ILE A 348 -30.66 -9.32 -0.68
C ILE A 348 -31.08 -10.23 0.48
N SER A 349 -31.18 -11.54 0.23
CA SER A 349 -31.55 -12.50 1.28
C SER A 349 -30.49 -12.60 2.39
N ARG A 350 -29.22 -12.29 2.08
CA ARG A 350 -28.10 -12.28 3.04
C ARG A 350 -27.90 -10.91 3.67
N LEU A 351 -28.14 -9.83 2.92
CA LEU A 351 -27.94 -8.44 3.32
C LEU A 351 -29.25 -7.66 3.11
N PRO A 352 -30.28 -7.92 3.94
CA PRO A 352 -31.61 -7.33 3.73
C PRO A 352 -31.64 -5.81 3.91
N ASP A 353 -30.66 -5.26 4.64
CA ASP A 353 -30.55 -3.83 4.95
C ASP A 353 -29.60 -3.08 4.00
N GLU A 354 -29.19 -3.70 2.89
CA GLU A 354 -28.30 -3.08 1.91
C GLU A 354 -29.06 -2.52 0.71
N ALA A 355 -29.34 -1.22 0.75
CA ALA A 355 -30.14 -0.51 -0.26
C ALA A 355 -29.58 -0.65 -1.69
N ARG A 356 -28.25 -0.68 -1.86
CA ARG A 356 -27.59 -0.76 -3.17
C ARG A 356 -27.97 -2.02 -3.95
N LEU A 357 -28.25 -3.13 -3.26
CA LEU A 357 -28.69 -4.38 -3.90
C LEU A 357 -30.08 -4.26 -4.51
N TYR A 358 -31.01 -3.62 -3.80
CA TYR A 358 -32.37 -3.37 -4.30
C TYR A 358 -32.37 -2.41 -5.49
N GLU A 359 -31.55 -1.36 -5.44
CA GLU A 359 -31.38 -0.41 -6.55
C GLU A 359 -30.85 -1.10 -7.80
N LYS A 360 -29.78 -1.90 -7.66
CA LYS A 360 -29.21 -2.65 -8.78
C LYS A 360 -30.21 -3.65 -9.37
N LEU A 361 -30.99 -4.35 -8.53
CA LEU A 361 -32.02 -5.26 -9.03
C LEU A 361 -33.15 -4.51 -9.76
N ALA A 362 -33.53 -3.33 -9.26
CA ALA A 362 -34.50 -2.47 -9.93
C ALA A 362 -34.00 -1.98 -11.30
N GLU A 363 -32.71 -1.65 -11.43
CA GLU A 363 -32.09 -1.30 -12.72
C GLU A 363 -32.23 -2.44 -13.74
N LEU A 364 -32.00 -3.70 -13.32
CA LEU A 364 -32.15 -4.86 -14.19
C LEU A 364 -33.59 -5.05 -14.66
N TYR A 365 -34.58 -4.94 -13.76
CA TYR A 365 -36.00 -5.04 -14.13
C TYR A 365 -36.46 -3.89 -15.03
N ALA A 366 -35.99 -2.67 -14.77
CA ALA A 366 -36.27 -1.52 -15.63
C ALA A 366 -35.70 -1.73 -17.05
N GLY A 367 -34.48 -2.27 -17.15
CA GLY A 367 -33.88 -2.66 -18.43
C GLY A 367 -34.66 -3.75 -19.17
N ALA A 368 -35.35 -4.63 -18.42
CA ALA A 368 -36.28 -5.63 -18.96
C ALA A 368 -37.70 -5.10 -19.22
N ARG A 369 -37.94 -3.78 -19.03
CA ARG A 369 -39.25 -3.11 -19.12
C ARG A 369 -40.31 -3.58 -18.10
N ASP A 370 -39.90 -4.26 -17.04
CA ASP A 370 -40.75 -4.56 -15.87
C ASP A 370 -40.71 -3.37 -14.89
N TYR A 371 -41.34 -2.27 -15.32
CA TYR A 371 -41.32 -1.01 -14.55
C TYR A 371 -42.05 -1.13 -13.21
N ARG A 372 -43.01 -2.06 -13.10
CA ARG A 372 -43.75 -2.28 -11.86
C ARG A 372 -42.82 -2.81 -10.77
N ARG A 373 -42.11 -3.91 -11.03
CA ARG A 373 -41.15 -4.47 -10.07
C ARG A 373 -40.01 -3.51 -9.76
N ALA A 374 -39.54 -2.77 -10.77
CA ALA A 374 -38.49 -1.78 -10.56
C ALA A 374 -38.93 -0.67 -9.58
N GLN A 375 -40.18 -0.20 -9.66
CA GLN A 375 -40.70 0.80 -8.71
C GLN A 375 -40.84 0.25 -7.30
N GLU A 376 -41.34 -0.99 -7.14
CA GLU A 376 -41.44 -1.67 -5.85
C GLU A 376 -40.07 -1.79 -5.17
N LEU A 377 -39.05 -2.24 -5.91
CA LEU A 377 -37.69 -2.38 -5.39
C LEU A 377 -37.03 -1.04 -5.03
N ARG A 378 -37.25 0.02 -5.83
CA ARG A 378 -36.76 1.37 -5.50
C ARG A 378 -37.44 1.95 -4.26
N ALA A 379 -38.72 1.65 -4.05
CA ALA A 379 -39.41 2.02 -2.81
C ALA A 379 -38.78 1.33 -1.61
N ARG A 380 -38.49 0.02 -1.73
CA ARG A 380 -37.81 -0.74 -0.68
C ARG A 380 -36.39 -0.22 -0.39
N ALA A 381 -35.63 0.11 -1.42
CA ALA A 381 -34.30 0.70 -1.27
C ALA A 381 -34.34 1.99 -0.43
N ARG A 382 -35.32 2.88 -0.69
CA ARG A 382 -35.49 4.12 0.08
C ARG A 382 -35.91 3.88 1.53
N GLU A 383 -36.79 2.91 1.75
CA GLU A 383 -37.22 2.52 3.11
C GLU A 383 -36.02 2.03 3.94
N VAL A 384 -35.21 1.16 3.35
CA VAL A 384 -33.99 0.61 3.99
C VAL A 384 -32.95 1.71 4.23
N ALA A 385 -32.76 2.63 3.28
CA ALA A 385 -31.81 3.73 3.42
C ALA A 385 -32.25 4.81 4.43
N GLY A 386 -33.56 5.07 4.56
CA GLY A 386 -34.11 6.07 5.46
C GLY A 386 -34.37 5.60 6.89
N GLY A 387 -34.18 4.30 7.17
CA GLY A 387 -34.28 3.71 8.50
C GLY A 387 -32.99 3.73 9.33
N ARG A 388 -31.94 4.42 8.85
CA ARG A 388 -30.64 4.57 9.52
C ARG A 388 -30.46 5.95 10.13
#